data_AF-A0A833YJR5-F1
#
_entry.id   AF-A0A833YJR5-F1
#
_cell.length_a   1.000
_cell.length_b   1.000
_cell.length_c   1.000
_cell.angle_alpha   90.00
_cell.angle_beta   90.00
_cell.angle_gamma   90.00
#
_symmetry.space_group_name_H-M   'P 1'
#
loop_
_entity.id
_entity.type
_entity.pdbx_description
1 polymer ?
#
loop_
_entity_poly.entity_id
_entity_poly.type
_entity_poly.pdbx_seq_one_letter_code
_entity_poly.pdbx_strand_id
1 'polypeptide(L)'
;MDSLCRGVFAGSSRELSVRSCFPSLFQAERTHRSVLLGLLLGAGQSSQPDSGLVRRARAERWSQWSLRGGLEMLPQALTTHLTSRGVTVLRGQPACGLSLQAQGRWKVSLGDSCLEADHVISAVPASVLSKLLPAEAAPLARVLATIAAVSVAVVNLQYQGARLPVQGFGHLVPSSEDPGTLGIVYDSVAFPEQDGSPSSLRVTVMLGGSWLQTLKARGCASPQELLQQKAQEAVATQLGLKEPPSHCLVHLHKNCIPQYTLGHWKKLESASHFLAAHRLPLTLAGASYEGVALNDCIESGRQAAARALGSEPDS
;
A
#
# COMPACT_ATOMS: atom_id res chain seq x y z
N MET A 1 -16.39 -6.70 -9.35
CA MET A 1 -15.25 -5.77 -9.55
C MET A 1 -15.28 -4.60 -8.58
N ASP A 2 -16.42 -3.89 -8.38
CA ASP A 2 -16.50 -2.77 -7.43
C ASP A 2 -15.94 -3.11 -6.03
N SER A 3 -16.49 -4.14 -5.38
CA SER A 3 -16.02 -4.60 -4.07
C SER A 3 -14.53 -4.95 -4.06
N LEU A 4 -14.02 -5.58 -5.12
CA LEU A 4 -12.60 -5.93 -5.24
C LEU A 4 -11.71 -4.68 -5.29
N CYS A 5 -12.09 -3.67 -6.07
CA CYS A 5 -11.38 -2.39 -6.11
C CYS A 5 -11.37 -1.69 -4.75
N ARG A 6 -12.48 -1.76 -4.01
CA ARG A 6 -12.59 -1.23 -2.65
C ARG A 6 -11.73 -2.03 -1.65
N GLY A 7 -11.68 -3.34 -1.79
CA GLY A 7 -10.88 -4.23 -0.92
C GLY A 7 -9.37 -4.06 -1.11
N VAL A 8 -8.91 -3.87 -2.35
CA VAL A 8 -7.47 -3.78 -2.66
C VAL A 8 -6.97 -2.33 -2.65
N PHE A 9 -7.74 -1.40 -3.24
CA PHE A 9 -7.29 -0.03 -3.48
C PHE A 9 -8.05 1.01 -2.65
N ALA A 10 -9.07 0.62 -1.87
CA ALA A 10 -10.00 1.53 -1.21
C ALA A 10 -10.62 2.57 -2.18
N GLY A 11 -10.70 2.21 -3.47
CA GLY A 11 -10.96 3.12 -4.57
C GLY A 11 -12.20 2.76 -5.39
N SER A 12 -12.64 3.72 -6.21
CA SER A 12 -13.78 3.56 -7.12
C SER A 12 -13.37 2.80 -8.38
N SER A 13 -14.03 1.69 -8.69
CA SER A 13 -13.76 0.94 -9.93
C SER A 13 -14.07 1.73 -11.20
N ARG A 14 -14.80 2.85 -11.10
CA ARG A 14 -15.11 3.74 -12.23
C ARG A 14 -13.95 4.67 -12.60
N GLU A 15 -12.99 4.85 -11.70
CA GLU A 15 -11.86 5.77 -11.88
C GLU A 15 -10.52 5.02 -12.08
N LEU A 16 -10.42 3.82 -11.49
CA LEU A 16 -9.23 3.00 -11.53
C LEU A 16 -8.98 2.39 -12.92
N SER A 17 -7.70 2.37 -13.32
CA SER A 17 -7.25 1.80 -14.59
C SER A 17 -7.03 0.29 -14.45
N VAL A 18 -7.76 -0.52 -15.22
CA VAL A 18 -7.55 -1.97 -15.28
C VAL A 18 -6.11 -2.33 -15.68
N ARG A 19 -5.51 -1.58 -16.62
CA ARG A 19 -4.12 -1.79 -17.05
C ARG A 19 -3.12 -1.70 -15.90
N SER A 20 -3.38 -0.83 -14.93
CA SER A 20 -2.45 -0.55 -13.82
C SER A 20 -2.81 -1.32 -12.56
N CYS A 21 -4.11 -1.52 -12.28
CA CYS A 21 -4.59 -2.19 -11.07
C CYS A 21 -4.67 -3.72 -11.22
N PHE A 22 -4.93 -4.20 -12.44
CA PHE A 22 -5.03 -5.63 -12.73
C PHE A 22 -4.25 -6.00 -14.01
N PRO A 23 -2.91 -5.85 -14.02
CA PRO A 23 -2.09 -6.03 -15.23
C PRO A 23 -2.29 -7.39 -15.88
N SER A 24 -2.41 -8.47 -15.10
CA SER A 24 -2.63 -9.83 -15.62
C SER A 24 -3.95 -9.97 -16.38
N LEU A 25 -5.03 -9.34 -15.91
CA LEU A 25 -6.33 -9.38 -16.61
C LEU A 25 -6.26 -8.58 -17.91
N PHE A 26 -5.63 -7.39 -17.87
CA PHE A 26 -5.43 -6.57 -19.06
C PHE A 26 -4.56 -7.27 -20.11
N GLN A 27 -3.46 -7.92 -19.70
CA GLN A 27 -2.59 -8.67 -20.59
C GLN A 27 -3.29 -9.90 -21.17
N ALA A 28 -4.05 -10.65 -20.36
CA ALA A 28 -4.83 -11.79 -20.83
C ALA A 28 -5.82 -11.40 -21.93
N GLU A 29 -6.57 -10.30 -21.74
CA GLU A 29 -7.45 -9.74 -22.77
C GLU A 29 -6.68 -9.30 -24.02
N ARG A 30 -5.58 -8.54 -23.86
CA ARG A 30 -4.83 -7.99 -25.00
C ARG A 30 -4.16 -9.08 -25.85
N THR A 31 -3.64 -10.13 -25.22
CA THR A 31 -2.92 -11.21 -25.90
C THR A 31 -3.88 -12.26 -26.47
N HIS A 32 -4.89 -12.67 -25.70
CA HIS A 32 -5.74 -13.81 -26.05
C HIS A 32 -7.16 -13.43 -26.46
N ARG A 33 -7.52 -12.13 -26.42
CA ARG A 33 -8.89 -11.62 -26.63
C ARG A 33 -9.95 -12.23 -25.68
N SER A 34 -9.49 -12.89 -24.62
CA SER A 34 -10.31 -13.56 -23.62
C SER A 34 -9.53 -13.67 -22.31
N VAL A 35 -10.11 -13.13 -21.24
CA VAL A 35 -9.49 -13.13 -19.91
C VAL A 35 -9.33 -14.56 -19.38
N LEU A 36 -10.39 -15.38 -19.47
CA LEU A 36 -10.36 -16.76 -18.96
C LEU A 36 -9.35 -17.62 -19.73
N LEU A 37 -9.33 -17.50 -21.07
CA LEU A 37 -8.38 -18.25 -21.89
C LEU A 37 -6.94 -17.84 -21.58
N GLY A 38 -6.67 -16.53 -21.43
CA GLY A 38 -5.32 -16.06 -21.11
C GLY A 38 -4.84 -16.51 -19.72
N LEU A 39 -5.72 -16.56 -18.72
CA LEU A 39 -5.36 -17.08 -17.40
C LEU A 39 -5.09 -18.60 -17.40
N LEU A 40 -5.80 -19.37 -18.23
CA LEU A 40 -5.60 -20.82 -18.36
C LEU A 40 -4.33 -21.17 -19.13
N LEU A 41 -3.99 -20.40 -20.17
CA LEU A 41 -2.75 -20.59 -20.93
C LEU A 41 -1.51 -20.14 -20.15
N GLY A 42 -1.72 -19.28 -19.15
CA GLY A 42 -0.68 -18.80 -18.24
C GLY A 42 0.25 -17.77 -18.87
N ALA A 43 0.88 -16.96 -18.02
CA ALA A 43 2.11 -16.29 -18.37
C ALA A 43 3.27 -17.26 -18.08
N GLY A 44 4.30 -17.29 -18.92
CA GLY A 44 5.44 -18.20 -18.79
C GLY A 44 6.02 -18.26 -17.36
N GLN A 45 6.57 -19.41 -16.99
CA GLN A 45 7.14 -19.61 -15.66
C GLN A 45 8.30 -18.64 -15.44
N SER A 46 8.17 -17.74 -14.46
CA SER A 46 9.34 -17.04 -13.91
C SER A 46 10.12 -18.00 -13.02
N SER A 47 11.45 -17.83 -13.00
CA SER A 47 12.33 -18.39 -11.98
C SER A 47 11.78 -18.04 -10.60
N GLN A 48 11.27 -19.05 -9.90
CA GLN A 48 10.75 -18.86 -8.56
C GLN A 48 11.90 -19.09 -7.57
N PRO A 49 12.18 -18.16 -6.65
CA PRO A 49 13.20 -18.37 -5.64
C PRO A 49 12.86 -19.61 -4.81
N ASP A 50 13.81 -20.54 -4.71
CA ASP A 50 13.62 -21.77 -3.96
C ASP A 50 14.13 -21.61 -2.53
N SER A 51 13.23 -21.75 -1.55
CA SER A 51 13.56 -21.70 -0.13
C SER A 51 12.68 -22.67 0.65
N GLY A 52 13.13 -23.06 1.84
CA GLY A 52 12.34 -23.93 2.72
C GLY A 52 10.94 -23.39 3.02
N LEU A 53 10.80 -22.08 3.17
CA LEU A 53 9.51 -21.43 3.39
C LEU A 53 8.60 -21.48 2.15
N VAL A 54 9.14 -21.24 0.95
CA VAL A 54 8.38 -21.32 -0.30
C VAL A 54 7.88 -22.74 -0.54
N ARG A 55 8.73 -23.75 -0.32
CA ARG A 55 8.34 -25.16 -0.45
C ARG A 55 7.25 -25.54 0.55
N ARG A 56 7.40 -25.11 1.81
CA ARG A 56 6.40 -25.34 2.85
C ARG A 56 5.06 -24.66 2.53
N ALA A 57 5.07 -23.38 2.13
CA ALA A 57 3.86 -22.64 1.78
C ALA A 57 3.09 -23.30 0.63
N ARG A 58 3.79 -23.86 -0.36
CA ARG A 58 3.17 -24.64 -1.45
C ARG A 58 2.59 -25.96 -0.96
N ALA A 59 3.35 -26.71 -0.17
CA ALA A 59 2.92 -28.01 0.35
C ALA A 59 1.68 -27.88 1.26
N GLU A 60 1.65 -26.86 2.11
CA GLU A 60 0.55 -26.57 3.05
C GLU A 60 -0.53 -25.67 2.43
N ARG A 61 -0.40 -25.29 1.15
CA ARG A 61 -1.38 -24.45 0.40
C ARG A 61 -1.76 -23.16 1.13
N TRP A 62 -0.77 -22.44 1.63
CA TRP A 62 -1.00 -21.18 2.34
C TRP A 62 -1.72 -20.17 1.45
N SER A 63 -2.84 -19.63 1.93
CA SER A 63 -3.53 -18.50 1.28
C SER A 63 -2.91 -17.16 1.66
N GLN A 64 -2.31 -17.09 2.85
CA GLN A 64 -1.68 -15.90 3.42
C GLN A 64 -0.77 -16.29 4.58
N TRP A 65 0.04 -15.34 5.05
CA TRP A 65 0.88 -15.49 6.24
C TRP A 65 1.02 -14.14 6.95
N SER A 66 1.36 -14.21 8.23
CA SER A 66 1.74 -13.07 9.06
C SER A 66 2.85 -13.50 10.02
N LEU A 67 3.30 -12.61 10.89
CA LEU A 67 4.29 -12.90 11.92
C LEU A 67 3.59 -12.93 13.28
N ARG A 68 4.05 -13.80 14.18
CA ARG A 68 3.41 -14.03 15.48
C ARG A 68 3.19 -12.73 16.26
N GLY A 69 4.18 -11.83 16.29
CA GLY A 69 4.11 -10.52 16.94
C GLY A 69 3.56 -9.39 16.04
N GLY A 70 2.90 -9.73 14.94
CA GLY A 70 2.40 -8.77 13.96
C GLY A 70 3.40 -8.46 12.83
N LEU A 71 2.88 -7.95 11.71
CA LEU A 71 3.68 -7.67 10.51
C LEU A 71 4.78 -6.61 10.71
N GLU A 72 4.69 -5.78 11.76
CA GLU A 72 5.73 -4.79 12.10
C GLU A 72 7.09 -5.45 12.41
N MET A 73 7.10 -6.73 12.81
CA MET A 73 8.35 -7.49 13.00
C MET A 73 9.23 -7.51 11.73
N LEU A 74 8.64 -7.47 10.54
CA LEU A 74 9.39 -7.45 9.28
C LEU A 74 10.24 -6.16 9.12
N PRO A 75 9.67 -4.94 9.14
CA PRO A 75 10.47 -3.72 9.09
C PRO A 75 11.39 -3.52 10.31
N GLN A 76 11.03 -4.04 11.49
CA GLN A 76 11.92 -4.03 12.66
C GLN A 76 13.18 -4.89 12.43
N ALA A 77 13.02 -6.09 11.87
CA ALA A 77 14.13 -6.97 11.51
C ALA A 77 15.02 -6.35 10.42
N LEU A 78 14.41 -5.71 9.40
CA LEU A 78 15.15 -4.98 8.37
C LEU A 78 15.98 -3.84 8.96
N THR A 79 15.40 -3.04 9.86
CA THR A 79 16.12 -1.95 10.54
C THR A 79 17.32 -2.49 11.32
N THR A 80 17.13 -3.58 12.07
CA THR A 80 18.21 -4.24 12.83
C THR A 80 19.34 -4.71 11.92
N HIS A 81 19.01 -5.35 10.79
CA HIS A 81 19.99 -5.82 9.82
C HIS A 81 20.73 -4.65 9.12
N LEU A 82 20.05 -3.55 8.82
CA LEU A 82 20.69 -2.35 8.25
C LEU A 82 21.70 -1.75 9.24
N THR A 83 21.31 -1.57 10.50
CA THR A 83 22.21 -1.02 11.53
C THR A 83 23.42 -1.94 11.77
N SER A 84 23.24 -3.26 11.79
CA SER A 84 24.37 -4.20 11.94
C SER A 84 25.34 -4.21 10.75
N ARG A 85 24.88 -3.75 9.57
CA ARG A 85 25.69 -3.55 8.36
C ARG A 85 26.34 -2.17 8.30
N GLY A 86 26.18 -1.32 9.32
CA GLY A 86 26.75 0.03 9.36
C GLY A 86 25.97 1.07 8.55
N VAL A 87 24.72 0.78 8.16
CA VAL A 87 23.86 1.75 7.48
C VAL A 87 23.34 2.78 8.48
N THR A 88 23.53 4.06 8.17
CA THR A 88 22.99 5.18 8.96
C THR A 88 21.49 5.35 8.71
N VAL A 89 20.69 5.21 9.78
CA VAL A 89 19.23 5.41 9.73
C VAL A 89 18.86 6.67 10.51
N LEU A 90 18.45 7.72 9.80
CA LEU A 90 18.03 8.98 10.39
C LEU A 90 16.50 9.00 10.59
N ARG A 91 16.05 9.11 11.83
CA ARG A 91 14.61 9.18 12.20
C ARG A 91 14.27 10.58 12.72
N GLY A 92 13.04 11.02 12.48
CA GLY A 92 12.61 12.36 12.89
C GLY A 92 13.23 13.51 12.10
N GLN A 93 13.87 13.21 10.96
CA GLN A 93 14.52 14.19 10.08
C GLN A 93 13.86 14.16 8.69
N PRO A 94 12.74 14.86 8.49
CA PRO A 94 12.07 14.89 7.19
C PRO A 94 12.94 15.58 6.15
N ALA A 95 13.02 15.01 4.94
CA ALA A 95 13.60 15.71 3.80
C ALA A 95 12.71 16.90 3.42
N CYS A 96 13.32 18.08 3.27
CA CYS A 96 12.67 19.35 2.95
C CYS A 96 12.89 19.79 1.50
N GLY A 97 13.89 19.24 0.81
CA GLY A 97 14.16 19.56 -0.58
C GLY A 97 15.34 18.80 -1.17
N LEU A 98 15.37 18.76 -2.49
CA LEU A 98 16.43 18.20 -3.33
C LEU A 98 16.93 19.30 -4.26
N SER A 99 18.25 19.40 -4.42
CA SER A 99 18.86 20.23 -5.46
C SER A 99 20.07 19.54 -6.06
N LEU A 100 20.30 19.70 -7.35
CA LEU A 100 21.53 19.24 -8.00
C LEU A 100 22.65 20.24 -7.73
N GLN A 101 23.79 19.75 -7.28
CA GLN A 101 25.01 20.52 -7.11
C GLN A 101 25.92 20.38 -8.34
N ALA A 102 27.02 21.14 -8.34
CA ALA A 102 28.12 20.94 -9.29
C ALA A 102 28.58 19.48 -9.27
N GLN A 103 29.04 18.98 -10.41
CA GLN A 103 29.40 17.56 -10.64
C GLN A 103 28.23 16.56 -10.64
N GLY A 104 26.97 17.02 -10.58
CA GLY A 104 25.79 16.16 -10.76
C GLY A 104 25.37 15.38 -9.51
N ARG A 105 25.88 15.73 -8.33
CA ARG A 105 25.48 15.14 -7.05
C ARG A 105 24.23 15.80 -6.50
N TRP A 106 23.44 15.05 -5.74
CA TRP A 106 22.28 15.57 -5.02
C TRP A 106 22.69 16.17 -3.69
N LYS A 107 22.10 17.32 -3.37
CA LYS A 107 21.98 17.82 -2.00
C LYS A 107 20.57 17.53 -1.49
N VAL A 108 20.48 16.80 -0.38
CA VAL A 108 19.24 16.51 0.35
C VAL A 108 19.18 17.39 1.59
N SER A 109 18.22 18.30 1.65
CA SER A 109 18.02 19.19 2.80
C SER A 109 17.11 18.52 3.83
N LEU A 110 17.46 18.54 5.11
CA LEU A 110 16.74 17.87 6.22
C LEU A 110 16.20 18.85 7.29
N GLY A 111 16.13 20.14 6.96
CA GLY A 111 15.90 21.23 7.92
C GLY A 111 17.22 21.96 8.18
N ASP A 112 17.78 21.77 9.37
CA ASP A 112 19.02 22.46 9.80
C ASP A 112 20.31 21.81 9.28
N SER A 113 20.19 20.73 8.52
CA SER A 113 21.34 20.00 7.96
C SER A 113 21.10 19.60 6.51
N CYS A 114 22.19 19.21 5.84
CA CYS A 114 22.13 18.66 4.50
C CYS A 114 23.03 17.44 4.36
N LEU A 115 22.62 16.53 3.50
CA LEU A 115 23.40 15.40 3.04
C LEU A 115 23.71 15.56 1.56
N GLU A 116 24.87 15.06 1.14
CA GLU A 116 25.20 14.96 -0.27
C GLU A 116 25.16 13.48 -0.69
N ALA A 117 24.63 13.21 -1.88
CA ALA A 117 24.46 11.86 -2.38
C ALA A 117 24.76 11.79 -3.88
N ASP A 118 25.50 10.77 -4.31
CA ASP A 118 25.75 10.54 -5.74
C ASP A 118 24.49 10.04 -6.46
N HIS A 119 23.61 9.35 -5.73
CA HIS A 119 22.32 8.87 -6.21
C HIS A 119 21.27 8.90 -5.11
N VAL A 120 20.01 9.16 -5.47
CA VAL A 120 18.87 9.15 -4.53
C VAL A 120 17.87 8.09 -4.95
N ILE A 121 17.45 7.24 -4.00
CA ILE A 121 16.25 6.39 -4.17
C ILE A 121 15.12 7.05 -3.38
N SER A 122 14.08 7.49 -4.08
CA SER A 122 12.88 8.03 -3.45
C SER A 122 11.86 6.93 -3.22
N ALA A 123 11.69 6.55 -1.96
CA ALA A 123 10.65 5.64 -1.49
C ALA A 123 9.47 6.35 -0.78
N VAL A 124 9.43 7.69 -0.83
CA VAL A 124 8.31 8.49 -0.29
C VAL A 124 7.13 8.52 -1.28
N PRO A 125 5.91 8.86 -0.85
CA PRO A 125 4.79 9.03 -1.77
C PRO A 125 5.11 10.04 -2.89
N ALA A 126 4.64 9.79 -4.11
CA ALA A 126 4.94 10.63 -5.27
C ALA A 126 4.55 12.11 -5.08
N SER A 127 3.43 12.37 -4.38
CA SER A 127 2.98 13.72 -4.03
C SER A 127 3.85 14.44 -2.99
N VAL A 128 4.65 13.69 -2.23
CA VAL A 128 5.68 14.25 -1.35
C VAL A 128 6.91 14.55 -2.19
N LEU A 129 7.40 13.59 -2.98
CA LEU A 129 8.55 13.81 -3.87
C LEU A 129 8.35 15.01 -4.80
N SER A 130 7.14 15.19 -5.35
CA SER A 130 6.83 16.33 -6.22
C SER A 130 7.10 17.69 -5.59
N LYS A 131 7.06 17.80 -4.26
CA LYS A 131 7.32 19.04 -3.50
C LYS A 131 8.80 19.20 -3.13
N LEU A 132 9.56 18.11 -3.13
CA LEU A 132 10.98 18.11 -2.80
C LEU A 132 11.85 18.42 -4.02
N LEU A 133 11.35 18.15 -5.23
CA LEU A 133 12.10 18.35 -6.47
C LEU A 133 12.43 19.83 -6.73
N PRO A 134 13.60 20.13 -7.32
CA PRO A 134 13.99 21.49 -7.67
C PRO A 134 13.17 22.05 -8.83
N ALA A 135 13.27 23.36 -9.07
CA ALA A 135 12.51 24.05 -10.11
C ALA A 135 12.83 23.50 -11.53
N GLU A 136 14.08 23.10 -11.79
CA GLU A 136 14.46 22.49 -13.07
C GLU A 136 13.72 21.17 -13.34
N ALA A 137 13.31 20.45 -12.30
CA ALA A 137 12.54 19.21 -12.39
C ALA A 137 11.02 19.45 -12.35
N ALA A 138 10.55 20.68 -12.62
CA ALA A 138 9.13 21.03 -12.63
C ALA A 138 8.25 20.13 -13.53
N PRO A 139 8.69 19.65 -14.71
CA PRO A 139 7.89 18.72 -15.50
C PRO A 139 7.67 17.38 -14.78
N LEU A 140 8.69 16.82 -14.15
CA LEU A 140 8.58 15.60 -13.34
C LEU A 140 7.69 15.84 -12.11
N ALA A 141 7.90 16.94 -11.40
CA ALA A 141 7.10 17.32 -10.24
C ALA A 141 5.61 17.40 -10.58
N ARG A 142 5.25 18.03 -11.71
CA ARG A 142 3.87 18.12 -12.19
C ARG A 142 3.24 16.74 -12.41
N VAL A 143 3.97 15.81 -13.05
CA VAL A 143 3.47 14.44 -13.27
C VAL A 143 3.26 13.71 -11.95
N LEU A 144 4.25 13.74 -11.05
CA LEU A 144 4.19 13.05 -9.75
C LEU A 144 3.07 13.60 -8.85
N ALA A 145 2.81 14.91 -8.88
CA ALA A 145 1.75 15.54 -8.11
C ALA A 145 0.35 15.04 -8.51
N THR A 146 0.17 14.50 -9.72
CA THR A 146 -1.12 13.94 -10.18
C THR A 146 -1.37 12.50 -9.73
N ILE A 147 -0.43 11.89 -9.01
CA ILE A 147 -0.60 10.56 -8.41
C ILE A 147 -1.25 10.77 -7.03
N ALA A 148 -2.58 10.72 -7.02
CA ALA A 148 -3.38 10.87 -5.81
C ALA A 148 -3.38 9.60 -4.96
N ALA A 149 -3.69 9.75 -3.67
CA ALA A 149 -3.92 8.65 -2.76
C ALA A 149 -5.16 8.92 -1.90
N VAL A 150 -5.89 7.87 -1.54
CA VAL A 150 -7.05 7.96 -0.65
C VAL A 150 -6.65 7.77 0.80
N SER A 151 -7.50 8.26 1.71
CA SER A 151 -7.37 8.00 3.14
C SER A 151 -8.25 6.83 3.53
N VAL A 152 -7.83 6.06 4.54
CA VAL A 152 -8.59 4.94 5.11
C VAL A 152 -8.54 5.08 6.63
N ALA A 153 -9.69 4.93 7.28
CA ALA A 153 -9.76 4.74 8.72
C ALA A 153 -9.87 3.25 9.03
N VAL A 154 -8.94 2.77 9.85
CA VAL A 154 -8.87 1.39 10.33
C VAL A 154 -9.42 1.38 11.74
N VAL A 155 -10.49 0.63 11.97
CA VAL A 155 -11.12 0.49 13.27
C VAL A 155 -11.07 -0.97 13.70
N ASN A 156 -10.24 -1.25 14.69
CA ASN A 156 -10.08 -2.59 15.27
C ASN A 156 -11.03 -2.70 16.45
N LEU A 157 -11.90 -3.72 16.43
CA LEU A 157 -12.90 -3.96 17.46
C LEU A 157 -12.69 -5.35 18.06
N GLN A 158 -12.76 -5.44 19.38
CA GLN A 158 -12.59 -6.68 20.13
C GLN A 158 -13.82 -6.98 20.98
N TYR A 159 -14.29 -8.22 20.94
CA TYR A 159 -15.49 -8.67 21.62
C TYR A 159 -15.21 -9.90 22.48
N GLN A 160 -15.63 -9.85 23.75
CA GLN A 160 -15.55 -10.98 24.67
C GLN A 160 -16.78 -11.87 24.51
N GLY A 161 -16.58 -13.19 24.40
CA GLY A 161 -17.67 -14.17 24.32
C GLY A 161 -18.54 -14.12 23.06
N ALA A 162 -18.25 -13.23 22.11
CA ALA A 162 -18.99 -13.11 20.85
C ALA A 162 -18.55 -14.13 19.81
N ARG A 163 -19.43 -14.39 18.83
CA ARG A 163 -19.17 -15.31 17.72
C ARG A 163 -19.61 -14.68 16.40
N LEU A 164 -18.86 -14.95 15.34
CA LEU A 164 -19.23 -14.55 14.00
C LEU A 164 -20.35 -15.46 13.45
N PRO A 165 -21.23 -14.93 12.59
CA PRO A 165 -22.29 -15.73 11.96
C PRO A 165 -21.75 -16.77 10.98
N VAL A 166 -20.57 -16.51 10.37
CA VAL A 166 -19.90 -17.39 9.41
C VAL A 166 -18.39 -17.33 9.62
N GLN A 167 -17.69 -18.39 9.22
CA GLN A 167 -16.23 -18.46 9.18
C GLN A 167 -15.71 -18.06 7.80
N GLY A 168 -14.65 -17.27 7.74
CA GLY A 168 -14.02 -16.82 6.51
C GLY A 168 -12.93 -15.78 6.77
N PHE A 169 -12.26 -15.31 5.71
CA PHE A 169 -11.29 -14.22 5.83
C PHE A 169 -11.92 -12.90 6.30
N GLY A 170 -13.15 -12.66 5.88
CA GLY A 170 -13.86 -11.40 6.03
C GLY A 170 -14.90 -11.24 4.94
N HIS A 171 -15.44 -10.04 4.78
CA HIS A 171 -16.30 -9.70 3.67
C HIS A 171 -16.04 -8.27 3.17
N LEU A 172 -16.40 -8.03 1.91
CA LEU A 172 -16.33 -6.73 1.26
C LEU A 172 -17.73 -6.16 1.12
N VAL A 173 -17.85 -4.84 1.23
CA VAL A 173 -19.12 -4.13 1.13
C VAL A 173 -19.13 -3.33 -0.17
N PRO A 174 -20.03 -3.65 -1.13
CA PRO A 174 -20.17 -2.90 -2.37
C PRO A 174 -20.49 -1.42 -2.13
N SER A 175 -20.08 -0.53 -3.03
CA SER A 175 -20.36 0.91 -2.91
C SER A 175 -21.85 1.24 -2.90
N SER A 176 -22.69 0.36 -3.46
CA SER A 176 -24.15 0.51 -3.51
C SER A 176 -24.83 0.22 -2.17
N GLU A 177 -24.18 -0.54 -1.29
CA GLU A 177 -24.71 -0.92 0.03
C GLU A 177 -24.29 0.11 1.10
N ASP A 178 -22.99 0.39 1.20
CA ASP A 178 -22.47 1.44 2.08
C ASP A 178 -21.28 2.14 1.41
N PRO A 179 -21.37 3.45 1.13
CA PRO A 179 -20.27 4.19 0.50
C PRO A 179 -19.04 4.31 1.41
N GLY A 180 -19.21 4.22 2.73
CA GLY A 180 -18.16 4.45 3.72
C GLY A 180 -17.52 3.20 4.31
N THR A 181 -18.25 2.09 4.46
CA THR A 181 -17.66 0.82 4.94
C THR A 181 -17.12 0.04 3.76
N LEU A 182 -15.81 -0.18 3.67
CA LEU A 182 -15.17 -0.89 2.55
C LEU A 182 -15.27 -2.41 2.70
N GLY A 183 -15.14 -2.89 3.93
CA GLY A 183 -15.16 -4.31 4.29
C GLY A 183 -14.75 -4.53 5.74
N ILE A 184 -14.92 -5.76 6.20
CA ILE A 184 -14.57 -6.20 7.55
C ILE A 184 -13.71 -7.46 7.45
N VAL A 185 -12.54 -7.44 8.06
CA VAL A 185 -11.64 -8.60 8.18
C VAL A 185 -11.94 -9.32 9.49
N TYR A 186 -11.97 -10.66 9.44
CA TYR A 186 -12.21 -11.51 10.61
C TYR A 186 -10.86 -12.00 11.17
N ASP A 187 -10.14 -11.12 11.87
CA ASP A 187 -8.74 -11.35 12.24
C ASP A 187 -8.52 -12.62 13.07
N SER A 188 -9.43 -12.91 14.00
CA SER A 188 -9.38 -14.12 14.84
C SER A 188 -9.59 -15.42 14.07
N VAL A 189 -10.22 -15.37 12.88
CA VAL A 189 -10.38 -16.56 12.03
C VAL A 189 -9.06 -16.88 11.32
N ALA A 190 -8.33 -15.84 10.91
CA ALA A 190 -7.06 -15.99 10.21
C ALA A 190 -5.88 -16.27 11.15
N PHE A 191 -5.83 -15.58 12.28
CA PHE A 191 -4.70 -15.59 13.22
C PHE A 191 -5.19 -15.67 14.69
N PRO A 192 -5.83 -16.78 15.09
CA PRO A 192 -6.37 -16.95 16.45
C PRO A 192 -5.29 -16.85 17.55
N GLU A 193 -4.03 -17.15 17.22
CA GLU A 193 -2.91 -17.04 18.16
C GLU A 193 -2.61 -15.60 18.60
N GLN A 194 -3.23 -14.60 17.97
CA GLN A 194 -3.09 -13.18 18.30
C GLN A 194 -4.27 -12.62 19.12
N ASP A 195 -5.23 -13.46 19.55
CA ASP A 195 -6.45 -13.03 20.26
C ASP A 195 -6.21 -12.64 21.74
N GLY A 196 -4.99 -12.80 22.23
CA GLY A 196 -4.62 -12.57 23.62
C GLY A 196 -5.08 -13.69 24.57
N SER A 197 -4.99 -13.42 25.87
CA SER A 197 -5.48 -14.30 26.93
C SER A 197 -6.23 -13.47 27.97
N PRO A 198 -7.54 -13.71 28.20
CA PRO A 198 -8.38 -14.73 27.58
C PRO A 198 -8.66 -14.48 26.09
N SER A 199 -8.94 -15.55 25.34
CA SER A 199 -9.26 -15.49 23.91
C SER A 199 -10.50 -14.63 23.66
N SER A 200 -10.48 -13.84 22.59
CA SER A 200 -11.54 -12.90 22.24
C SER A 200 -11.68 -12.76 20.72
N LEU A 201 -12.86 -12.36 20.26
CA LEU A 201 -13.10 -12.13 18.83
C LEU A 201 -12.57 -10.75 18.44
N ARG A 202 -11.71 -10.69 17.42
CA ARG A 202 -11.19 -9.48 16.80
C ARG A 202 -11.68 -9.36 15.36
N VAL A 203 -12.12 -8.15 15.01
CA VAL A 203 -12.47 -7.77 13.65
C VAL A 203 -11.90 -6.39 13.33
N THR A 204 -11.53 -6.20 12.07
CA THR A 204 -11.00 -4.92 11.58
C THR A 204 -11.93 -4.35 10.52
N VAL A 205 -12.53 -3.21 10.83
CA VAL A 205 -13.41 -2.47 9.92
C VAL A 205 -12.58 -1.45 9.14
N MET A 206 -12.64 -1.53 7.82
CA MET A 206 -11.99 -0.58 6.92
C MET A 206 -13.02 0.45 6.46
N LEU A 207 -12.84 1.72 6.86
CA LEU A 207 -13.70 2.83 6.47
C LEU A 207 -12.99 3.76 5.47
N GLY A 208 -13.69 4.20 4.43
CA GLY A 208 -13.12 5.05 3.40
C GLY A 208 -14.14 5.52 2.37
N GLY A 209 -13.77 5.39 1.09
CA GLY A 209 -14.64 5.72 -0.04
C GLY A 209 -15.08 7.19 -0.10
N SER A 210 -16.16 7.44 -0.84
CA SER A 210 -16.71 8.79 -1.05
C SER A 210 -17.22 9.44 0.25
N TRP A 211 -17.63 8.62 1.23
CA TRP A 211 -18.06 9.10 2.55
C TRP A 211 -16.93 9.84 3.28
N LEU A 212 -15.75 9.21 3.41
CA LEU A 212 -14.61 9.83 4.09
C LEU A 212 -14.07 11.04 3.32
N GLN A 213 -14.11 10.99 1.98
CA GLN A 213 -13.76 12.14 1.14
C GLN A 213 -14.69 13.33 1.34
N THR A 214 -16.01 13.08 1.45
CA THR A 214 -17.02 14.11 1.69
C THR A 214 -16.89 14.72 3.08
N LEU A 215 -16.62 13.91 4.11
CA LEU A 215 -16.33 14.40 5.46
C LEU A 215 -15.13 15.34 5.47
N LYS A 216 -14.04 14.96 4.79
CA LYS A 216 -12.85 15.79 4.64
C LYS A 216 -13.16 17.09 3.91
N ALA A 217 -13.93 17.04 2.82
CA ALA A 217 -14.29 18.22 2.02
C ALA A 217 -15.17 19.22 2.79
N ARG A 218 -15.99 18.74 3.72
CA ARG A 218 -16.85 19.58 4.57
C ARG A 218 -16.11 20.24 5.74
N GLY A 219 -14.79 20.04 5.86
CA GLY A 219 -13.99 20.59 6.96
C GLY A 219 -14.33 20.00 8.34
N CYS A 220 -15.15 18.95 8.39
CA CYS A 220 -15.40 18.22 9.63
C CYS A 220 -14.08 17.56 10.04
N ALA A 221 -13.53 17.94 11.20
CA ALA A 221 -12.58 17.08 11.88
C ALA A 221 -13.21 15.69 11.92
N SER A 222 -12.54 14.65 11.41
CA SER A 222 -13.06 13.28 11.47
C SER A 222 -12.81 12.78 12.89
N PRO A 223 -13.74 12.99 13.84
CA PRO A 223 -13.44 12.71 15.23
C PRO A 223 -13.36 11.20 15.35
N GLN A 224 -12.45 10.73 16.19
CA GLN A 224 -12.24 9.31 16.40
C GLN A 224 -13.56 8.59 16.77
N GLU A 225 -14.42 9.30 17.51
CA GLU A 225 -15.76 8.86 17.91
C GLU A 225 -16.69 8.57 16.72
N LEU A 226 -16.69 9.41 15.67
CA LEU A 226 -17.53 9.19 14.49
C LEU A 226 -17.08 7.94 13.71
N LEU A 227 -15.77 7.76 13.57
CA LEU A 227 -15.19 6.59 12.91
C LEU A 227 -15.51 5.32 13.70
N GLN A 228 -15.37 5.37 15.03
CA GLN A 228 -15.74 4.28 15.92
C GLN A 228 -17.23 3.96 15.81
N GLN A 229 -18.10 4.96 15.90
CA GLN A 229 -19.55 4.76 15.82
C GLN A 229 -19.95 4.10 14.50
N LYS A 230 -19.47 4.61 13.36
CA LYS A 230 -19.78 4.01 12.06
C LYS A 230 -19.28 2.57 11.95
N ALA A 231 -18.11 2.26 12.50
CA ALA A 231 -17.59 0.90 12.52
C ALA A 231 -18.45 -0.04 13.39
N GLN A 232 -18.87 0.42 14.57
CA GLN A 232 -19.77 -0.32 15.46
C GLN A 232 -21.15 -0.57 14.82
N GLU A 233 -21.72 0.44 14.16
CA GLU A 233 -22.96 0.31 13.40
C GLU A 233 -22.83 -0.71 12.27
N ALA A 234 -21.70 -0.70 11.55
CA ALA A 234 -21.42 -1.66 10.48
C ALA A 234 -21.35 -3.10 11.00
N VAL A 235 -20.58 -3.38 12.06
CA VAL A 235 -20.49 -4.74 12.62
C VAL A 235 -21.80 -5.19 13.28
N ALA A 236 -22.55 -4.29 13.92
CA ALA A 236 -23.85 -4.62 14.49
C ALA A 236 -24.85 -5.02 13.40
N THR A 237 -24.87 -4.29 12.28
CA THR A 237 -25.77 -4.54 11.16
C THR A 237 -25.35 -5.77 10.35
N GLN A 238 -24.06 -5.90 10.03
CA GLN A 238 -23.55 -6.89 9.07
C GLN A 238 -23.18 -8.22 9.73
N LEU A 239 -22.78 -8.21 11.01
CA LEU A 239 -22.32 -9.39 11.76
C LEU A 239 -23.21 -9.73 12.96
N GLY A 240 -24.19 -8.89 13.30
CA GLY A 240 -25.06 -9.11 14.46
C GLY A 240 -24.37 -8.84 15.81
N LEU A 241 -23.19 -8.23 15.82
CA LEU A 241 -22.43 -7.90 17.02
C LEU A 241 -22.98 -6.61 17.66
N LYS A 242 -24.09 -6.75 18.40
CA LYS A 242 -24.84 -5.62 18.99
C LYS A 242 -24.27 -5.12 20.32
N GLU A 243 -23.53 -5.97 21.02
CA GLU A 243 -22.88 -5.60 22.27
C GLU A 243 -21.79 -4.54 22.03
N PRO A 244 -21.46 -3.70 23.02
CA PRO A 244 -20.34 -2.79 22.90
C PRO A 244 -19.02 -3.59 22.83
N PRO A 245 -18.05 -3.17 22.00
CA PRO A 245 -16.73 -3.80 21.96
C PRO A 245 -15.98 -3.57 23.28
N SER A 246 -15.33 -4.61 23.77
CA SER A 246 -14.46 -4.57 24.96
C SER A 246 -13.18 -3.76 24.75
N HIS A 247 -12.71 -3.64 23.51
CA HIS A 247 -11.59 -2.79 23.13
C HIS A 247 -11.81 -2.22 21.72
N CYS A 248 -11.33 -1.00 21.50
CA CYS A 248 -11.46 -0.29 20.24
C CYS A 248 -10.19 0.53 19.97
N LEU A 249 -9.60 0.34 18.78
CA LEU A 249 -8.49 1.15 18.28
C LEU A 249 -8.86 1.75 16.95
N VAL A 250 -8.75 3.07 16.83
CA VAL A 250 -9.10 3.82 15.62
C VAL A 250 -7.88 4.56 15.12
N HIS A 251 -7.52 4.31 13.86
CA HIS A 251 -6.41 5.01 13.19
C HIS A 251 -6.87 5.55 11.84
N LEU A 252 -6.75 6.87 11.64
CA LEU A 252 -6.98 7.50 10.34
C LEU A 252 -5.67 7.62 9.57
N HIS A 253 -5.49 6.80 8.55
CA HIS A 253 -4.35 6.86 7.64
C HIS A 253 -4.65 7.82 6.49
N LYS A 254 -4.01 8.99 6.52
CA LYS A 254 -4.18 10.03 5.49
C LYS A 254 -3.37 9.68 4.24
N ASN A 255 -4.01 9.72 3.07
CA ASN A 255 -3.37 9.55 1.76
C ASN A 255 -2.49 8.27 1.68
N CYS A 256 -2.99 7.16 2.21
CA CYS A 256 -2.23 5.93 2.44
C CYS A 256 -2.24 4.94 1.26
N ILE A 257 -3.24 4.99 0.38
CA ILE A 257 -3.34 4.07 -0.77
C ILE A 257 -3.36 4.88 -2.08
N PRO A 258 -2.27 4.86 -2.87
CA PRO A 258 -2.22 5.47 -4.19
C PRO A 258 -3.31 4.94 -5.13
N GLN A 259 -3.87 5.83 -5.95
CA GLN A 259 -4.95 5.52 -6.88
C GLN A 259 -4.43 5.55 -8.31
N TYR A 260 -4.34 4.38 -8.94
CA TYR A 260 -3.88 4.24 -10.31
C TYR A 260 -5.03 4.51 -11.28
N THR A 261 -5.36 5.79 -11.45
CA THR A 261 -6.46 6.24 -12.31
C THR A 261 -6.14 6.11 -13.80
N LEU A 262 -7.14 6.37 -14.65
CA LEU A 262 -6.95 6.39 -16.11
C LEU A 262 -5.72 7.23 -16.51
N GLY A 263 -4.87 6.66 -17.36
CA GLY A 263 -3.62 7.28 -17.79
C GLY A 263 -2.44 7.16 -16.82
N HIS A 264 -2.56 6.44 -15.69
CA HIS A 264 -1.46 6.23 -14.75
C HIS A 264 -0.17 5.73 -15.42
N TRP A 265 -0.28 4.73 -16.30
CA TRP A 265 0.88 4.23 -17.07
C TRP A 265 1.61 5.32 -17.88
N LYS A 266 0.88 6.31 -18.44
CA LYS A 266 1.49 7.44 -19.17
C LYS A 266 2.23 8.38 -18.22
N LYS A 267 1.75 8.53 -16.99
CA LYS A 267 2.44 9.29 -15.94
C LYS A 267 3.78 8.63 -15.63
N LEU A 268 3.80 7.31 -15.47
CA LEU A 268 5.03 6.56 -15.22
C LEU A 268 6.01 6.65 -16.40
N GLU A 269 5.53 6.47 -17.63
CA GLU A 269 6.37 6.65 -18.83
C GLU A 269 6.94 8.08 -18.92
N SER A 270 6.13 9.10 -18.65
CA SER A 270 6.58 10.50 -18.67
C SER A 270 7.65 10.76 -17.60
N ALA A 271 7.47 10.23 -16.40
CA ALA A 271 8.44 10.34 -15.32
C ALA A 271 9.75 9.62 -15.67
N SER A 272 9.67 8.38 -16.17
CA SER A 272 10.82 7.60 -16.60
C SER A 272 11.58 8.28 -17.75
N HIS A 273 10.86 8.80 -18.75
CA HIS A 273 11.46 9.51 -19.86
C HIS A 273 12.18 10.78 -19.39
N PHE A 274 11.57 11.56 -18.50
CA PHE A 274 12.20 12.76 -17.96
C PHE A 274 13.50 12.44 -17.21
N LEU A 275 13.47 11.45 -16.33
CA LEU A 275 14.64 11.00 -15.56
C LEU A 275 15.77 10.55 -16.48
N ALA A 276 15.47 9.77 -17.51
CA ALA A 276 16.46 9.28 -18.47
C ALA A 276 17.03 10.40 -19.35
N ALA A 277 16.16 11.25 -19.91
CA ALA A 277 16.57 12.35 -20.81
C ALA A 277 17.48 13.36 -20.12
N HIS A 278 17.25 13.63 -18.83
CA HIS A 278 18.06 14.55 -18.03
C HIS A 278 19.18 13.85 -17.26
N ARG A 279 19.31 12.52 -17.40
CA ARG A 279 20.29 11.68 -16.69
C ARG A 279 20.32 11.96 -15.19
N LEU A 280 19.15 12.15 -14.59
CA LEU A 280 19.04 12.46 -13.17
C LEU A 280 19.40 11.22 -12.34
N PRO A 281 20.33 11.32 -11.37
CA PRO A 281 20.69 10.19 -10.52
C PRO A 281 19.63 9.98 -9.42
N LEU A 282 18.39 9.69 -9.85
CA LEU A 282 17.21 9.53 -9.03
C LEU A 282 16.44 8.29 -9.50
N THR A 283 16.10 7.41 -8.57
CA THR A 283 15.24 6.24 -8.82
C THR A 283 14.00 6.30 -7.96
N LEU A 284 12.86 5.93 -8.55
CA LEU A 284 11.55 5.94 -7.90
C LEU A 284 11.22 4.52 -7.40
N ALA A 285 10.74 4.41 -6.17
CA ALA A 285 10.34 3.13 -5.56
C ALA A 285 9.11 3.28 -4.65
N GLY A 286 8.41 2.18 -4.39
CA GLY A 286 7.28 2.12 -3.47
C GLY A 286 5.90 2.26 -4.12
N ALA A 287 4.88 2.31 -3.27
CA ALA A 287 3.48 2.10 -3.64
C ALA A 287 2.88 3.09 -4.66
N SER A 288 3.54 4.21 -4.94
CA SER A 288 2.99 5.23 -5.86
C SER A 288 3.07 4.84 -7.33
N TYR A 289 3.83 3.80 -7.67
CA TYR A 289 4.24 3.54 -9.05
C TYR A 289 3.65 2.25 -9.61
N GLU A 290 4.24 1.10 -9.29
CA GLU A 290 4.04 -0.15 -10.03
C GLU A 290 3.27 -1.24 -9.25
N GLY A 291 2.84 -0.96 -8.02
CA GLY A 291 2.01 -1.86 -7.23
C GLY A 291 1.85 -1.39 -5.78
N VAL A 292 0.67 -1.60 -5.20
CA VAL A 292 0.35 -1.15 -3.83
C VAL A 292 0.57 -2.23 -2.78
N ALA A 293 0.73 -3.49 -3.17
CA ALA A 293 0.89 -4.58 -2.23
C ALA A 293 2.27 -4.53 -1.56
N LEU A 294 2.39 -5.16 -0.39
CA LEU A 294 3.66 -5.30 0.32
C LEU A 294 4.73 -5.98 -0.55
N ASN A 295 4.35 -7.04 -1.28
CA ASN A 295 5.24 -7.75 -2.19
C ASN A 295 5.77 -6.83 -3.31
N ASP A 296 4.89 -6.04 -3.92
CA ASP A 296 5.27 -5.09 -4.97
C ASP A 296 6.21 -4.01 -4.43
N CYS A 297 5.95 -3.51 -3.22
CA CYS A 297 6.80 -2.52 -2.58
C CYS A 297 8.21 -3.07 -2.29
N ILE A 298 8.31 -4.31 -1.77
CA ILE A 298 9.59 -4.99 -1.53
C ILE A 298 10.35 -5.16 -2.85
N GLU A 299 9.68 -5.65 -3.88
CA GLU A 299 10.29 -5.85 -5.20
C GLU A 299 10.73 -4.53 -5.84
N SER A 300 9.91 -3.47 -5.74
CA SER A 300 10.27 -2.14 -6.23
C SER A 300 11.53 -1.58 -5.54
N GLY A 301 11.69 -1.85 -4.23
CA GLY A 301 12.89 -1.48 -3.48
C GLY A 301 14.12 -2.25 -3.94
N ARG A 302 13.98 -3.56 -4.16
CA ARG A 302 15.06 -4.42 -4.69
C ARG A 302 15.51 -3.97 -6.07
N GLN A 303 14.56 -3.71 -6.98
CA GLN A 303 14.87 -3.22 -8.33
C GLN A 303 15.53 -1.84 -8.31
N ALA A 304 15.08 -0.94 -7.43
CA ALA A 304 15.69 0.38 -7.29
C ALA A 304 17.14 0.29 -6.81
N ALA A 305 17.42 -0.60 -5.85
CA ALA A 305 18.78 -0.86 -5.39
C ALA A 305 19.66 -1.43 -6.52
N ALA A 306 19.16 -2.42 -7.28
CA ALA A 306 19.90 -3.01 -8.40
C ALA A 306 20.26 -1.96 -9.46
N ARG A 307 19.30 -1.10 -9.84
CA ARG A 307 19.52 0.01 -10.79
C ARG A 307 20.56 1.00 -10.28
N ALA A 308 20.53 1.35 -8.99
CA ALA A 308 21.50 2.28 -8.39
C ALA A 308 22.91 1.70 -8.29
N LEU A 309 23.04 0.38 -8.13
CA LEU A 309 24.33 -0.34 -8.10
C LEU A 309 24.88 -0.64 -9.50
N GLY A 310 24.10 -0.41 -10.57
CA GLY A 310 24.50 -0.77 -11.94
C GLY A 310 24.49 -2.29 -12.21
N SER A 311 23.86 -3.07 -11.34
CA SER A 311 23.65 -4.52 -11.50
C SER A 311 22.29 -4.77 -12.15
N GLU A 312 22.20 -5.63 -13.16
CA GLU A 312 20.89 -6.18 -13.53
C GLU A 312 20.36 -7.00 -12.35
N PRO A 313 19.10 -6.80 -11.92
CA PRO A 313 18.53 -7.61 -10.87
C PRO A 313 18.48 -9.05 -11.38
N ASP A 314 19.30 -9.93 -10.81
CA ASP A 314 19.33 -11.36 -11.13
C ASP A 314 17.89 -11.90 -11.22
N SER A 315 17.57 -12.42 -12.41
CA SER A 315 16.31 -13.06 -12.80
C SER A 315 16.05 -14.34 -12.03
#